data_AF-A0AA36IAE6-F1
#
_entry.id   AF-A0AA36IAE6-F1
#
_cell.length_a   1.000
_cell.length_b   1.000
_cell.length_c   1.000
_cell.angle_alpha   90.00
_cell.angle_beta   90.00
_cell.angle_gamma   90.00
#
_symmetry.space_group_name_H-M   'P 1'
#
loop_
_entity.id
_entity.type
_entity.pdbx_description
1 polymer ?
#
loop_
_entity_poly.entity_id
_entity_poly.type
_entity_poly.pdbx_seq_one_letter_code
_entity_poly.pdbx_strand_id
1 'polypeptide(L)'
;METALASVYQSFDRLVEAVRAANEAVHIGKKAMYKPIIVEMMLLASKVNSSLVLQDGAQVSVRGAEKAVRPAREAVTVAKATGKRSLMSTCLYQLAEVQLMSYQLGPAMTSAKEALDKFREGGDKPGEAGAVILIAETHYAGGKHDKAEETVKEGIELAAECSDQRKESYGKALLQQIQDSRQAQQQAAQAAARPMGMPMMLPPQAGGAPAAGAAPAASSAVVEAKQVGLDANMVTSTVQEMARQAIGVDDELYLDSALMDSGMDSLTAVSFRNGLQQQLGVKLPSSLMFDYPTMKARKGGAEERGTCLMGRVAC
;
A
#
# COMPACT_ATOMS: atom_id res chain seq x y z
N MET A 1 -33.43 12.43 3.86
CA MET A 1 -32.80 13.77 3.91
C MET A 1 -31.29 13.66 4.04
N GLU A 2 -30.75 12.96 5.04
CA GLU A 2 -29.29 12.82 5.24
C GLU A 2 -28.50 12.24 4.04
N THR A 3 -29.04 11.27 3.31
CA THR A 3 -28.37 10.70 2.11
C THR A 3 -28.25 11.71 0.96
N ALA A 4 -29.30 12.51 0.75
CA ALA A 4 -29.29 13.60 -0.21
C ALA A 4 -28.33 14.71 0.25
N LEU A 5 -28.30 15.00 1.55
CA LEU A 5 -27.40 16.00 2.14
C LEU A 5 -25.93 15.61 1.97
N ALA A 6 -25.56 14.36 2.23
CA ALA A 6 -24.21 13.85 2.00
C ALA A 6 -23.80 13.92 0.53
N SER A 7 -24.72 13.60 -0.40
CA SER A 7 -24.48 13.72 -1.84
C SER A 7 -24.27 15.17 -2.29
N VAL A 8 -25.04 16.09 -1.70
CA VAL A 8 -24.90 17.53 -1.94
C VAL A 8 -23.55 18.03 -1.41
N TYR A 9 -23.18 17.69 -0.18
CA TYR A 9 -21.86 18.08 0.36
C TYR A 9 -20.70 17.52 -0.47
N GLN A 10 -20.83 16.29 -0.97
CA GLN A 10 -19.84 15.70 -1.88
C GLN A 10 -19.72 16.50 -3.19
N SER A 11 -20.83 17.00 -3.75
CA SER A 11 -20.80 17.83 -4.96
C SER A 11 -20.15 19.20 -4.76
N PHE A 12 -20.09 19.69 -3.52
CA PHE A 12 -19.44 20.94 -3.13
C PHE A 12 -18.06 20.73 -2.49
N ASP A 13 -17.48 19.54 -2.61
CA ASP A 13 -16.16 19.17 -2.05
C ASP A 13 -16.03 19.36 -0.52
N ARG A 14 -17.17 19.35 0.18
CA ARG A 14 -17.26 19.43 1.65
C ARG A 14 -17.24 18.04 2.26
N LEU A 15 -16.12 17.34 2.12
CA LEU A 15 -16.03 15.91 2.41
C LEU A 15 -16.18 15.58 3.91
N VAL A 16 -15.73 16.45 4.81
CA VAL A 16 -15.87 16.24 6.27
C VAL A 16 -17.34 16.25 6.69
N GLU A 17 -18.12 17.21 6.17
CA GLU A 17 -19.55 17.30 6.41
C GLU A 17 -20.31 16.17 5.72
N ALA A 18 -19.89 15.78 4.52
CA ALA A 18 -20.43 14.62 3.82
C ALA A 18 -20.23 13.33 4.63
N VAL A 19 -19.04 13.11 5.21
CA VAL A 19 -18.76 11.95 6.09
C VAL A 19 -19.67 11.97 7.32
N ARG A 20 -19.85 13.14 7.95
CA ARG A 20 -20.71 13.27 9.13
C ARG A 20 -22.16 12.90 8.78
N ALA A 21 -22.71 13.50 7.72
CA ALA A 21 -24.08 13.23 7.27
C ALA A 21 -24.27 11.76 6.85
N ALA A 22 -23.29 11.16 6.18
CA ALA A 22 -23.36 9.76 5.78
C ALA A 22 -23.34 8.80 6.99
N ASN A 23 -22.51 9.07 8.00
CA ASN A 23 -22.46 8.28 9.22
C ASN A 23 -23.76 8.43 10.06
N GLU A 24 -24.32 9.64 10.11
CA GLU A 24 -25.60 9.90 10.76
C GLU A 24 -26.75 9.17 10.03
N ALA A 25 -26.74 9.19 8.69
CA ALA A 25 -27.68 8.40 7.90
C ALA A 25 -27.62 6.92 8.27
N VAL A 26 -26.43 6.31 8.36
CA VAL A 26 -26.27 4.91 8.78
C VAL A 26 -26.87 4.67 10.17
N HIS A 27 -26.63 5.58 11.12
CA HIS A 27 -27.18 5.45 12.48
C HIS A 27 -28.71 5.49 12.50
N ILE A 28 -29.31 6.40 11.73
CA ILE A 28 -30.77 6.51 11.57
C ILE A 28 -31.33 5.28 10.86
N GLY A 29 -30.68 4.82 9.79
CA GLY A 29 -31.07 3.63 9.03
C GLY A 29 -31.10 2.38 9.89
N LYS A 30 -30.08 2.19 10.76
CA LYS A 30 -30.03 1.06 11.70
C LYS A 30 -31.24 1.05 12.66
N LYS A 31 -31.78 2.21 13.03
CA LYS A 31 -33.01 2.32 13.85
C LYS A 31 -34.28 2.00 13.06
N ALA A 32 -34.31 2.29 11.76
CA ALA A 32 -35.47 2.06 10.89
C ALA A 32 -35.70 0.57 10.54
N MET A 33 -34.75 -0.32 10.85
CA MET A 33 -34.79 -1.77 10.64
C MET A 33 -35.06 -2.28 9.20
N TYR A 34 -35.03 -1.42 8.19
CA TYR A 34 -35.18 -1.81 6.79
C TYR A 34 -33.81 -2.04 6.12
N LYS A 35 -33.43 -3.31 5.96
CA LYS A 35 -32.09 -3.73 5.52
C LYS A 35 -31.59 -3.11 4.21
N PRO A 36 -32.39 -2.99 3.12
CA PRO A 36 -31.91 -2.38 1.88
C PRO A 36 -31.46 -0.93 2.04
N ILE A 37 -32.19 -0.11 2.80
CA ILE A 37 -31.81 1.29 3.06
C ILE A 37 -30.53 1.36 3.90
N ILE A 38 -30.38 0.46 4.88
CA ILE A 38 -29.15 0.36 5.69
C ILE A 38 -27.93 0.09 4.79
N VAL A 39 -28.07 -0.82 3.82
CA VAL A 39 -27.01 -1.15 2.86
C VAL A 39 -26.64 0.08 2.02
N GLU A 40 -27.62 0.79 1.46
CA GLU A 40 -27.37 2.00 0.67
C GLU A 40 -26.65 3.09 1.48
N MET A 41 -27.05 3.29 2.73
CA MET A 41 -26.40 4.24 3.64
C MET A 41 -24.96 3.84 3.97
N MET A 42 -24.70 2.55 4.19
CA MET A 42 -23.35 2.04 4.43
C MET A 42 -22.45 2.19 3.19
N LEU A 43 -22.99 1.96 1.99
CA LEU A 43 -22.25 2.17 0.75
C LEU A 43 -21.92 3.64 0.54
N LEU A 44 -22.88 4.54 0.81
CA LEU A 44 -22.62 5.98 0.75
C LEU A 44 -21.53 6.40 1.74
N ALA A 45 -21.60 5.92 2.99
CA ALA A 45 -20.57 6.18 3.99
C ALA A 45 -19.19 5.67 3.55
N SER A 46 -19.11 4.47 2.98
CA SER A 46 -17.85 3.94 2.44
C SER A 46 -17.28 4.84 1.35
N LYS A 47 -18.09 5.20 0.34
CA LYS A 47 -17.68 6.04 -0.79
C LYS A 47 -17.15 7.41 -0.36
N VAL A 48 -17.87 8.08 0.54
CA VAL A 48 -17.49 9.41 1.00
C VAL A 48 -16.20 9.34 1.85
N ASN A 49 -16.05 8.31 2.69
CA ASN A 49 -14.78 8.09 3.40
C ASN A 49 -13.62 7.82 2.41
N SER A 50 -13.84 7.05 1.34
CA SER A 50 -12.84 6.86 0.28
C SER A 50 -12.44 8.17 -0.39
N SER A 51 -13.41 9.03 -0.72
CA SER A 51 -13.11 10.35 -1.30
C SER A 51 -12.28 11.20 -0.35
N LEU A 52 -12.58 11.19 0.96
CA LEU A 52 -11.82 11.93 1.97
C LEU A 52 -10.38 11.42 2.08
N VAL A 53 -10.20 10.09 2.09
CA VAL A 53 -8.88 9.46 2.12
C VAL A 53 -8.01 9.86 0.92
N LEU A 54 -8.61 10.01 -0.26
CA LEU A 54 -7.89 10.46 -1.46
C LEU A 54 -7.58 11.96 -1.45
N GLN A 55 -8.42 12.80 -0.80
CA GLN A 55 -8.23 14.25 -0.75
C GLN A 55 -7.17 14.67 0.27
N ASP A 56 -7.05 13.97 1.40
CA ASP A 56 -6.13 14.36 2.47
C ASP A 56 -4.65 14.33 2.06
N GLY A 57 -4.29 13.70 0.92
CA GLY A 57 -2.98 13.80 0.24
C GLY A 57 -1.77 13.27 1.02
N ALA A 58 -1.87 13.18 2.34
CA ALA A 58 -1.00 12.46 3.23
C ALA A 58 -1.39 10.98 3.14
N GLN A 59 -0.41 10.13 2.80
CA GLN A 59 -0.36 8.68 3.02
C GLN A 59 -1.72 8.08 3.36
N VAL A 60 -2.31 7.25 2.48
CA VAL A 60 -3.49 6.44 2.81
C VAL A 60 -3.23 5.75 4.15
N SER A 61 -3.66 6.40 5.22
CA SER A 61 -3.32 5.95 6.56
C SER A 61 -4.09 4.68 6.74
N VAL A 62 -3.46 3.65 7.32
CA VAL A 62 -4.15 2.40 7.66
C VAL A 62 -5.48 2.72 8.38
N ARG A 63 -5.47 3.74 9.24
CA ARG A 63 -6.65 4.24 9.95
C ARG A 63 -7.68 4.97 9.07
N GLY A 64 -7.24 5.69 8.04
CA GLY A 64 -8.12 6.34 7.07
C GLY A 64 -8.82 5.31 6.17
N ALA A 65 -8.04 4.35 5.66
CA ALA A 65 -8.53 3.28 4.82
C ALA A 65 -9.54 2.37 5.57
N GLU A 66 -9.29 2.06 6.84
CA GLU A 66 -10.23 1.32 7.68
C GLU A 66 -11.61 1.99 7.83
N LYS A 67 -11.67 3.33 7.87
CA LYS A 67 -12.94 4.07 7.94
C LYS A 67 -13.79 3.85 6.68
N ALA A 68 -13.16 3.61 5.53
CA ALA A 68 -13.85 3.29 4.28
C ALA A 68 -14.19 1.79 4.15
N VAL A 69 -13.30 0.91 4.63
CA VAL A 69 -13.47 -0.57 4.57
C VAL A 69 -14.58 -1.06 5.49
N ARG A 70 -14.68 -0.54 6.73
CA ARG A 70 -15.65 -1.03 7.73
C ARG A 70 -17.11 -0.93 7.24
N PRO A 71 -17.60 0.23 6.74
CA PRO A 71 -18.96 0.33 6.23
C PRO A 71 -19.22 -0.60 5.04
N ALA A 72 -18.28 -0.76 4.11
CA ALA A 72 -18.44 -1.66 2.97
C ALA A 72 -18.56 -3.13 3.42
N ARG A 73 -17.75 -3.56 4.39
CA ARG A 73 -17.80 -4.92 4.93
C ARG A 73 -19.11 -5.21 5.69
N GLU A 74 -19.58 -4.24 6.47
CA GLU A 74 -20.91 -4.31 7.11
C GLU A 74 -22.02 -4.37 6.04
N ALA A 75 -21.92 -3.57 4.98
CA ALA A 75 -22.88 -3.55 3.89
C ALA A 75 -23.02 -4.92 3.22
N VAL A 76 -21.90 -5.60 2.90
CA VAL A 76 -21.92 -6.98 2.37
C VAL A 76 -22.65 -7.93 3.32
N THR A 77 -22.39 -7.83 4.63
CA THR A 77 -23.02 -8.69 5.65
C THR A 77 -24.53 -8.48 5.70
N VAL A 78 -24.99 -7.23 5.69
CA VAL A 78 -26.43 -6.91 5.68
C VAL A 78 -27.07 -7.29 4.34
N ALA A 79 -26.38 -7.07 3.22
CA ALA A 79 -26.84 -7.40 1.88
C ALA A 79 -27.10 -8.91 1.73
N LYS A 80 -26.28 -9.78 2.34
CA LYS A 80 -26.50 -11.25 2.36
C LYS A 80 -27.89 -11.58 2.89
N ALA A 81 -28.35 -10.88 3.91
CA ALA A 81 -29.64 -11.10 4.54
C ALA A 81 -30.83 -10.47 3.79
N THR A 82 -30.60 -9.73 2.70
CA THR A 82 -31.67 -9.12 1.87
C THR A 82 -32.09 -10.00 0.69
N GLY A 83 -31.23 -10.94 0.26
CA GLY A 83 -31.45 -11.76 -0.93
C GLY A 83 -31.40 -11.00 -2.27
N LYS A 84 -31.19 -9.67 -2.26
CA LYS A 84 -31.13 -8.85 -3.47
C LYS A 84 -29.75 -8.94 -4.12
N ARG A 85 -29.69 -9.58 -5.29
CA ARG A 85 -28.42 -9.80 -6.02
C ARG A 85 -27.74 -8.50 -6.43
N SER A 86 -28.49 -7.53 -6.96
CA SER A 86 -27.93 -6.23 -7.40
C SER A 86 -27.20 -5.50 -6.27
N LEU A 87 -27.82 -5.43 -5.08
CA LEU A 87 -27.19 -4.84 -3.91
C LEU A 87 -25.91 -5.60 -3.50
N MET A 88 -25.93 -6.93 -3.55
CA MET A 88 -24.73 -7.74 -3.26
C MET A 88 -23.57 -7.39 -4.18
N SER A 89 -23.81 -7.33 -5.49
CA SER A 89 -22.77 -7.02 -6.48
C SER A 89 -22.16 -5.64 -6.23
N THR A 90 -23.00 -4.63 -5.97
CA THR A 90 -22.53 -3.27 -5.65
C THR A 90 -21.74 -3.23 -4.33
N CYS A 91 -22.15 -3.98 -3.31
CA CYS A 91 -21.41 -4.05 -2.05
C CYS A 91 -20.05 -4.70 -2.19
N LEU A 92 -19.96 -5.82 -2.92
CA LEU A 92 -18.70 -6.51 -3.17
C LEU A 92 -17.75 -5.66 -4.00
N TYR A 93 -18.28 -4.96 -5.01
CA TYR A 93 -17.51 -4.00 -5.81
C TYR A 93 -16.95 -2.87 -4.94
N GLN A 94 -17.78 -2.22 -4.13
CA GLN A 94 -17.30 -1.17 -3.23
C GLN A 94 -16.26 -1.69 -2.24
N LEU A 95 -16.47 -2.89 -1.68
CA LEU A 95 -15.51 -3.51 -0.77
C LEU A 95 -14.15 -3.77 -1.45
N ALA A 96 -14.16 -4.22 -2.70
CA ALA A 96 -12.95 -4.43 -3.48
C ALA A 96 -12.20 -3.11 -3.74
N GLU A 97 -12.90 -2.03 -4.10
CA GLU A 97 -12.28 -0.71 -4.31
C GLU A 97 -11.55 -0.22 -3.05
N VAL A 98 -12.22 -0.27 -1.89
CA VAL A 98 -11.63 0.22 -0.63
C VAL A 98 -10.53 -0.69 -0.11
N GLN A 99 -10.60 -1.99 -0.38
CA GLN A 99 -9.50 -2.92 -0.10
C GLN A 99 -8.28 -2.64 -0.98
N LEU A 100 -8.48 -2.32 -2.26
CA LEU A 100 -7.41 -1.94 -3.17
C LEU A 100 -6.74 -0.62 -2.74
N MET A 101 -7.55 0.39 -2.36
CA MET A 101 -7.03 1.65 -1.78
C MET A 101 -6.18 1.38 -0.52
N SER A 102 -6.56 0.38 0.27
CA SER A 102 -5.82 -0.06 1.46
C SER A 102 -4.65 -1.01 1.14
N TYR A 103 -4.36 -1.23 -0.14
CA TYR A 103 -3.35 -2.16 -0.66
C TYR A 103 -3.51 -3.63 -0.18
N GLN A 104 -4.73 -4.03 0.17
CA GLN A 104 -5.09 -5.40 0.52
C GLN A 104 -5.38 -6.21 -0.75
N LEU A 105 -4.34 -6.45 -1.56
CA LEU A 105 -4.47 -7.00 -2.92
C LEU A 105 -5.14 -8.38 -2.97
N GLY A 106 -4.88 -9.25 -1.99
CA GLY A 106 -5.50 -10.57 -1.90
C GLY A 106 -7.02 -10.49 -1.69
N PRO A 107 -7.48 -9.89 -0.58
CA PRO A 107 -8.91 -9.64 -0.34
C PRO A 107 -9.59 -8.86 -1.46
N ALA A 108 -8.95 -7.80 -1.98
CA ALA A 108 -9.48 -7.00 -3.10
C ALA A 108 -9.76 -7.86 -4.33
N MET A 109 -8.81 -8.72 -4.70
CA MET A 109 -8.96 -9.65 -5.83
C MET A 109 -10.11 -10.63 -5.62
N THR A 110 -10.27 -11.20 -4.42
CA THR A 110 -11.39 -12.10 -4.11
C THR A 110 -12.72 -11.36 -4.25
N SER A 111 -12.85 -10.21 -3.58
CA SER A 111 -14.07 -9.39 -3.61
C SER A 111 -14.42 -8.93 -5.03
N ALA A 112 -13.43 -8.53 -5.83
CA ALA A 112 -13.64 -8.06 -7.21
C ALA A 112 -14.13 -9.18 -8.13
N LYS A 113 -13.57 -10.40 -8.00
CA LYS A 113 -14.04 -11.57 -8.77
C LYS A 113 -15.45 -11.99 -8.37
N GLU A 114 -15.73 -12.03 -7.07
CA GLU A 114 -17.09 -12.32 -6.60
C GLU A 114 -18.09 -11.25 -7.12
N ALA A 115 -17.70 -9.98 -7.13
CA ALA A 115 -18.52 -8.92 -7.71
C ALA A 115 -18.76 -9.13 -9.22
N LEU A 116 -17.71 -9.45 -9.98
CA LEU A 116 -17.78 -9.73 -11.41
C LEU A 116 -18.77 -10.87 -11.71
N ASP A 117 -18.64 -11.99 -11.00
CA ASP A 117 -19.54 -13.14 -11.17
C ASP A 117 -20.99 -12.74 -10.91
N LYS A 118 -21.25 -11.92 -9.89
CA LYS A 118 -22.60 -11.46 -9.56
C LYS A 118 -23.15 -10.44 -10.55
N PHE A 119 -22.31 -9.58 -11.13
CA PHE A 119 -22.74 -8.68 -12.22
C PHE A 119 -23.08 -9.47 -13.48
N ARG A 120 -22.27 -10.49 -13.83
CA ARG A 120 -22.54 -11.40 -14.96
C ARG A 120 -23.83 -12.19 -14.78
N GLU A 121 -24.03 -12.80 -13.60
CA GLU A 121 -25.29 -13.48 -13.24
C GLU A 121 -26.51 -12.55 -13.29
N GLY A 122 -26.32 -11.27 -12.98
CA GLY A 122 -27.35 -10.25 -12.99
C GLY A 122 -27.60 -9.58 -14.35
N GLY A 123 -26.74 -9.82 -15.34
CA GLY A 123 -26.79 -9.12 -16.64
C GLY A 123 -26.42 -7.63 -16.56
N ASP A 124 -25.77 -7.19 -15.49
CA ASP A 124 -25.35 -5.79 -15.31
C ASP A 124 -24.03 -5.54 -16.03
N LYS A 125 -24.14 -5.20 -17.32
CA LYS A 125 -23.00 -4.97 -18.20
C LYS A 125 -22.11 -3.79 -17.77
N PRO A 126 -22.65 -2.61 -17.34
CA PRO A 126 -21.82 -1.56 -16.76
C PRO A 126 -21.08 -1.98 -15.49
N GLY A 127 -21.70 -2.80 -14.64
CA GLY A 127 -21.07 -3.37 -13.44
C GLY A 127 -19.96 -4.36 -13.79
N GLU A 128 -20.19 -5.20 -14.81
CA GLU A 128 -19.20 -6.14 -15.35
C GLU A 128 -17.93 -5.41 -15.80
N ALA A 129 -18.07 -4.38 -16.65
CA ALA A 129 -16.94 -3.57 -17.11
C ALA A 129 -16.15 -2.94 -15.95
N GLY A 130 -16.85 -2.38 -14.96
CA GLY A 130 -16.23 -1.79 -13.77
C GLY A 130 -15.44 -2.83 -12.97
N ALA A 131 -16.02 -4.01 -12.73
CA ALA A 131 -15.35 -5.07 -12.00
C ALA A 131 -14.11 -5.60 -12.73
N VAL A 132 -14.16 -5.76 -14.06
CA VAL A 132 -12.99 -6.15 -14.87
C VAL A 132 -11.86 -5.13 -14.78
N ILE A 133 -12.18 -3.83 -14.88
CA ILE A 133 -11.19 -2.76 -14.73
C ILE A 133 -10.56 -2.79 -13.32
N LEU A 134 -11.36 -2.97 -12.27
CA LEU A 134 -10.86 -3.06 -10.90
C LEU A 134 -9.96 -4.29 -10.66
N ILE A 135 -10.24 -5.41 -11.32
CA ILE A 135 -9.36 -6.59 -11.33
C ILE A 135 -8.02 -6.24 -12.00
N ALA A 136 -8.05 -5.51 -13.11
CA ALA A 136 -6.85 -5.07 -13.80
C ALA A 136 -6.01 -4.13 -12.94
N GLU A 137 -6.63 -3.16 -12.25
CA GLU A 137 -5.96 -2.30 -11.28
C GLU A 137 -5.32 -3.11 -10.15
N THR A 138 -6.03 -4.12 -9.63
CA THR A 138 -5.51 -4.98 -8.57
C THR A 138 -4.28 -5.78 -9.05
N HIS A 139 -4.29 -6.24 -10.30
CA HIS A 139 -3.12 -6.86 -10.92
C HIS A 139 -1.96 -5.89 -11.11
N TYR A 140 -2.25 -4.67 -11.55
CA TYR A 140 -1.27 -3.61 -11.73
C TYR A 140 -0.62 -3.21 -10.40
N ALA A 141 -1.43 -2.97 -9.37
CA ALA A 141 -0.97 -2.68 -8.01
C ALA A 141 -0.09 -3.81 -7.45
N GLY A 142 -0.36 -5.07 -7.82
CA GLY A 142 0.47 -6.23 -7.48
C GLY A 142 1.69 -6.46 -8.37
N GLY A 143 2.03 -5.53 -9.27
CA GLY A 143 3.19 -5.61 -10.18
C GLY A 143 3.06 -6.63 -11.31
N LYS A 144 1.86 -7.20 -11.52
CA LYS A 144 1.60 -8.20 -12.58
C LYS A 144 1.19 -7.51 -13.87
N HIS A 145 2.10 -6.72 -14.44
CA HIS A 145 1.81 -5.85 -15.59
C HIS A 145 1.26 -6.61 -16.80
N ASP A 146 1.75 -7.82 -17.10
CA ASP A 146 1.25 -8.62 -18.23
C ASP A 146 -0.24 -8.96 -18.09
N LYS A 147 -0.64 -9.43 -16.91
CA LYS A 147 -2.04 -9.79 -16.61
C LYS A 147 -2.93 -8.56 -16.54
N ALA A 148 -2.42 -7.47 -15.96
CA ALA A 148 -3.14 -6.21 -15.89
C ALA A 148 -3.47 -5.67 -17.28
N GLU A 149 -2.52 -5.73 -18.21
CA GLU A 149 -2.70 -5.25 -19.58
C GLU A 149 -3.74 -6.06 -20.37
N GLU A 150 -3.73 -7.39 -20.24
CA GLU A 150 -4.74 -8.26 -20.86
C GLU A 150 -6.14 -7.96 -20.28
N THR A 151 -6.24 -7.88 -18.96
CA THR A 151 -7.52 -7.67 -18.26
C THR A 151 -8.12 -6.29 -18.55
N VAL A 152 -7.30 -5.23 -18.56
CA VAL A 152 -7.83 -3.87 -18.77
C VAL A 152 -8.37 -3.68 -20.19
N LYS A 153 -7.81 -4.37 -21.18
CA LYS A 153 -8.32 -4.35 -22.57
C LYS A 153 -9.73 -4.93 -22.65
N GLU A 154 -9.96 -6.08 -22.02
CA GLU A 154 -11.31 -6.67 -21.89
C GLU A 154 -12.26 -5.67 -21.21
N GLY A 155 -11.83 -5.01 -20.13
CA GLY A 155 -12.64 -4.02 -19.41
C GLY A 155 -12.99 -2.79 -20.26
N ILE A 156 -12.08 -2.30 -21.09
CA ILE A 156 -12.29 -1.18 -22.02
C ILE A 156 -13.30 -1.58 -23.11
N GLU A 157 -13.17 -2.77 -23.68
CA GLU A 157 -14.10 -3.29 -24.69
C GLU A 157 -15.52 -3.40 -24.12
N LEU A 158 -15.67 -3.99 -22.93
CA LEU A 158 -16.96 -4.06 -22.24
C LEU A 158 -17.53 -2.67 -21.93
N ALA A 159 -16.69 -1.71 -21.52
CA ALA A 159 -17.13 -0.34 -21.26
C ALA A 159 -17.63 0.35 -22.55
N ALA A 160 -16.95 0.12 -23.68
CA ALA A 160 -17.34 0.64 -24.99
C ALA A 160 -18.67 0.04 -25.48
N GLU A 161 -18.86 -1.28 -25.33
CA GLU A 161 -20.14 -1.95 -25.63
C GLU A 161 -21.31 -1.36 -24.82
N CYS A 162 -21.05 -0.96 -23.59
CA CYS A 162 -22.03 -0.33 -22.70
C CYS A 162 -22.21 1.17 -22.92
N SER A 163 -21.47 1.80 -23.84
CA SER A 163 -21.40 3.25 -24.01
C SER A 163 -21.04 4.01 -22.71
N ASP A 164 -20.26 3.40 -21.81
CA ASP A 164 -19.80 4.02 -20.56
C ASP A 164 -18.47 4.77 -20.79
N GLN A 165 -18.58 5.99 -21.31
CA GLN A 165 -17.43 6.82 -21.68
C GLN A 165 -16.47 7.08 -20.50
N ARG A 166 -17.00 7.15 -19.27
CA ARG A 166 -16.15 7.40 -18.09
C ARG A 166 -15.26 6.22 -17.81
N LYS A 167 -15.82 5.01 -17.79
CA LYS A 167 -15.04 3.79 -17.57
C LYS A 167 -14.09 3.49 -18.71
N GLU A 168 -14.52 3.73 -19.95
CA GLU A 168 -13.65 3.57 -21.12
C GLU A 168 -12.43 4.50 -21.02
N SER A 169 -12.66 5.79 -20.71
CA SER A 169 -11.57 6.77 -20.59
C SER A 169 -10.62 6.42 -19.44
N TYR A 170 -11.18 5.99 -18.31
CA TYR A 170 -10.41 5.55 -17.15
C TYR A 170 -9.58 4.29 -17.46
N GLY A 171 -10.18 3.28 -18.08
CA GLY A 171 -9.49 2.06 -18.50
C GLY A 171 -8.36 2.34 -19.48
N LYS A 172 -8.56 3.26 -20.45
CA LYS A 172 -7.50 3.69 -21.37
C LYS A 172 -6.34 4.40 -20.65
N ALA A 173 -6.64 5.25 -19.67
CA ALA A 173 -5.61 5.87 -18.85
C ALA A 173 -4.81 4.84 -18.04
N LEU A 174 -5.49 3.84 -17.45
CA LEU A 174 -4.85 2.73 -16.75
C LEU A 174 -3.98 1.87 -17.68
N LEU A 175 -4.46 1.57 -18.90
CA LEU A 175 -3.70 0.84 -19.90
C LEU A 175 -2.40 1.57 -20.25
N GLN A 176 -2.47 2.89 -20.47
CA GLN A 176 -1.28 3.70 -20.74
C GLN A 176 -0.30 3.61 -19.57
N GLN A 177 -0.79 3.76 -18.33
CA GLN A 177 0.04 3.67 -17.13
C GLN A 177 0.71 2.29 -16.97
N ILE A 178 -0.01 1.20 -17.28
CA ILE A 178 0.54 -0.17 -17.27
C ILE A 178 1.67 -0.30 -18.31
N GLN A 179 1.45 0.23 -19.52
CA GLN A 179 2.43 0.16 -20.61
C GLN A 179 3.70 0.96 -20.28
N ASP A 180 3.56 2.17 -19.73
CA ASP A 180 4.69 3.01 -19.32
C ASP A 180 5.52 2.30 -18.24
N SER A 181 4.87 1.75 -17.21
CA SER A 181 5.53 0.98 -16.15
C SER A 181 6.23 -0.28 -16.68
N ARG A 182 5.62 -0.97 -17.65
CA ARG A 182 6.21 -2.15 -18.31
C ARG A 182 7.43 -1.78 -19.14
N GLN A 183 7.36 -0.71 -19.92
CA GLN A 183 8.50 -0.21 -20.70
C GLN A 183 9.66 0.21 -19.79
N ALA A 184 9.38 0.93 -18.71
CA ALA A 184 10.39 1.30 -17.72
C ALA A 184 11.07 0.06 -17.11
N GLN A 185 10.30 -0.97 -16.77
CA GLN A 185 10.83 -2.23 -16.24
C GLN A 185 11.71 -2.98 -17.27
N GLN A 186 11.30 -2.99 -18.54
CA GLN A 186 12.07 -3.59 -19.63
C GLN A 186 13.37 -2.83 -19.89
N GLN A 187 13.34 -1.50 -19.91
CA GLN A 187 14.53 -0.65 -20.07
C GLN A 187 15.52 -0.86 -18.92
N ALA A 188 15.02 -0.93 -17.68
CA ALA A 188 15.84 -1.22 -16.50
C ALA A 188 16.47 -2.63 -16.60
N ALA A 189 15.72 -3.64 -17.04
CA ALA A 189 16.23 -4.99 -17.24
C ALA A 189 17.30 -5.06 -18.35
N GLN A 190 17.10 -4.35 -19.47
CA GLN A 190 18.08 -4.27 -20.56
C GLN A 190 19.35 -3.53 -20.14
N ALA A 191 19.23 -2.45 -19.34
CA ALA A 191 20.38 -1.74 -18.79
C ALA A 191 21.17 -2.62 -17.81
N ALA A 192 20.50 -3.43 -16.99
CA ALA A 192 21.14 -4.40 -16.11
C ALA A 192 21.80 -5.57 -16.88
N ALA A 193 21.27 -5.93 -18.05
CA ALA A 193 21.82 -6.98 -18.91
C ALA A 193 22.96 -6.51 -19.84
N ARG A 194 23.21 -5.19 -19.96
CA ARG A 194 24.36 -4.67 -20.70
C ARG A 194 25.66 -5.10 -19.99
N PRO A 195 26.59 -5.79 -20.67
CA PRO A 195 27.85 -6.17 -20.05
C PRO A 195 28.59 -4.91 -19.61
N MET A 196 28.97 -4.83 -18.33
CA MET A 196 29.89 -3.80 -17.86
C MET A 196 31.16 -3.92 -18.71
N GLY A 197 31.53 -2.85 -19.41
CA GLY A 197 32.74 -2.81 -20.22
C GLY A 197 33.95 -3.24 -19.41
N MET A 198 34.82 -4.06 -20.02
CA MET A 198 36.04 -4.56 -19.40
C MET A 198 36.84 -3.45 -18.70
N PRO A 199 37.37 -3.67 -17.49
CA PRO A 199 38.18 -2.67 -16.82
C PRO A 199 39.44 -2.39 -17.63
N MET A 200 39.61 -1.13 -18.05
CA MET A 200 40.87 -0.60 -18.56
C MET A 200 41.97 -0.80 -17.51
N MET A 201 43.00 -1.56 -17.87
CA MET A 201 44.15 -1.90 -17.03
C MET A 201 45.04 -0.66 -16.87
N LEU A 202 45.12 -0.12 -15.64
CA LEU A 202 46.10 0.92 -15.29
C LEU A 202 47.51 0.28 -15.12
N PRO A 203 48.60 0.95 -15.58
CA PRO A 203 49.95 0.40 -15.47
C PRO A 203 50.51 0.50 -14.03
N PRO A 204 51.48 -0.36 -13.67
CA PRO A 204 51.95 -0.53 -12.30
C PRO A 204 53.03 0.48 -11.92
N GLN A 205 52.95 1.05 -10.72
CA GLN A 205 54.09 1.67 -10.04
C GLN A 205 54.54 0.81 -8.86
N ALA A 206 55.86 0.64 -8.75
CA ALA A 206 56.56 -0.27 -7.87
C ALA A 206 57.23 0.44 -6.69
N GLY A 207 57.38 -0.29 -5.57
CA GLY A 207 58.26 0.00 -4.42
C GLY A 207 57.51 0.52 -3.19
N GLY A 208 57.62 -0.03 -1.98
CA GLY A 208 58.41 -1.10 -1.39
C GLY A 208 57.97 -1.28 0.08
N ALA A 209 58.03 -2.52 0.59
CA ALA A 209 57.60 -2.96 1.95
C ALA A 209 58.74 -2.76 3.00
N PRO A 210 58.71 -3.30 4.27
CA PRO A 210 57.66 -4.04 5.01
C PRO A 210 57.54 -3.70 6.54
N ALA A 211 56.54 -4.26 7.25
CA ALA A 211 56.74 -4.96 8.55
C ALA A 211 55.44 -5.57 9.13
N ALA A 212 55.38 -6.90 9.06
CA ALA A 212 54.90 -7.90 10.03
C ALA A 212 53.67 -7.65 10.94
N GLY A 213 52.72 -8.61 10.87
CA GLY A 213 52.14 -9.20 12.09
C GLY A 213 50.65 -9.58 12.04
N ALA A 214 50.40 -10.87 11.83
CA ALA A 214 49.18 -11.63 12.18
C ALA A 214 47.91 -11.50 11.30
N ALA A 215 47.39 -12.68 10.93
CA ALA A 215 46.31 -12.94 9.98
C ALA A 215 44.92 -12.43 10.42
N PRO A 216 44.01 -12.19 9.45
CA PRO A 216 42.62 -12.61 9.65
C PRO A 216 42.00 -13.31 8.43
N ALA A 217 41.12 -14.26 8.72
CA ALA A 217 40.19 -14.84 7.78
C ALA A 217 39.03 -13.87 7.49
N ALA A 218 38.68 -13.78 6.20
CA ALA A 218 37.43 -13.32 5.61
C ALA A 218 36.94 -11.89 5.97
N SER A 219 37.44 -10.91 5.23
CA SER A 219 36.80 -9.59 5.05
C SER A 219 36.20 -9.51 3.64
N SER A 220 34.87 -9.44 3.56
CA SER A 220 34.17 -8.97 2.35
C SER A 220 34.37 -7.46 2.25
N ALA A 221 35.09 -7.05 1.21
CA ALA A 221 35.46 -5.67 0.94
C ALA A 221 34.24 -4.75 0.91
N VAL A 222 34.32 -3.71 1.74
CA VAL A 222 33.46 -2.54 1.74
C VAL A 222 33.77 -1.74 0.48
N VAL A 223 32.83 -1.68 -0.46
CA VAL A 223 32.80 -0.60 -1.44
C VAL A 223 32.06 0.55 -0.77
N GLU A 224 32.78 1.63 -0.49
CA GLU A 224 32.24 2.88 0.04
C GLU A 224 31.09 3.37 -0.85
N ALA A 225 29.86 3.18 -0.37
CA ALA A 225 28.72 3.90 -0.89
C ALA A 225 28.87 5.35 -0.42
N LYS A 226 29.04 6.25 -1.39
CA LYS A 226 29.00 7.70 -1.25
C LYS A 226 27.88 8.10 -0.28
N GLN A 227 28.28 8.52 0.93
CA GLN A 227 27.38 8.97 1.99
C GLN A 227 26.55 10.14 1.48
N VAL A 228 25.27 9.90 1.20
CA VAL A 228 24.28 10.97 1.19
C VAL A 228 23.98 11.21 2.66
N GLY A 229 24.51 12.30 3.22
CA GLY A 229 24.27 12.68 4.60
C GLY A 229 22.77 12.81 4.85
N LEU A 230 22.19 11.79 5.47
CA LEU A 230 20.83 11.81 5.99
C LEU A 230 20.91 12.26 7.45
N ASP A 231 20.24 13.36 7.77
CA ASP A 231 20.20 13.91 9.12
C ASP A 231 19.72 12.83 10.12
N ALA A 232 20.58 12.48 11.08
CA ALA A 232 20.33 11.42 12.06
C ALA A 232 19.01 11.61 12.82
N ASN A 233 18.58 12.85 13.03
CA ASN A 233 17.32 13.18 13.69
C ASN A 233 16.09 12.88 12.81
N MET A 234 16.19 13.09 11.49
CA MET A 234 15.11 12.75 10.55
C MET A 234 14.96 11.24 10.44
N VAL A 235 16.06 10.51 10.30
CA VAL A 235 16.06 9.04 10.30
C VAL A 235 15.44 8.51 11.59
N THR A 236 15.77 9.12 12.73
CA THR A 236 15.26 8.71 14.04
C THR A 236 13.75 8.89 14.15
N SER A 237 13.24 10.05 13.75
CA SER A 237 11.80 10.33 13.76
C SER A 237 11.04 9.39 12.83
N THR A 238 11.54 9.16 11.61
CA THR A 238 10.90 8.28 10.63
C THR A 238 10.88 6.83 11.10
N VAL A 239 12.00 6.31 11.64
CA VAL A 239 12.07 4.95 12.17
C VAL A 239 11.14 4.78 13.38
N GLN A 240 11.08 5.77 14.26
CA GLN A 240 10.23 5.75 15.45
C GLN A 240 8.74 5.84 15.11
N GLU A 241 8.38 6.65 14.11
CA GLU A 241 7.01 6.80 13.64
C GLU A 241 6.52 5.55 12.90
N MET A 242 7.36 4.95 12.05
CA MET A 242 7.02 3.67 11.41
C MET A 242 6.90 2.53 12.41
N ALA A 243 7.71 2.52 13.48
CA ALA A 243 7.64 1.48 14.50
C ALA A 243 6.39 1.62 15.36
N ARG A 244 5.99 2.86 15.68
CA ARG A 244 4.69 3.13 16.34
C ARG A 244 3.52 2.69 15.46
N GLN A 245 3.59 2.93 14.15
CA GLN A 245 2.57 2.51 13.20
C GLN A 245 2.50 0.98 13.01
N ALA A 246 3.63 0.28 13.12
CA ALA A 246 3.69 -1.18 12.97
C ALA A 246 3.24 -1.94 14.24
N ILE A 247 3.45 -1.37 15.43
CA ILE A 247 3.20 -2.06 16.71
C ILE A 247 1.80 -1.76 17.29
N GLY A 248 1.17 -0.64 16.92
CA GLY A 248 -0.27 -0.43 17.16
C GLY A 248 -0.71 -0.32 18.63
N VAL A 249 0.06 0.34 19.50
CA VAL A 249 -0.32 0.59 20.91
C VAL A 249 -0.45 2.10 21.17
N ASP A 250 -1.55 2.51 21.82
CA ASP A 250 -1.96 3.90 22.10
C ASP A 250 -1.40 4.49 23.43
N ASP A 251 -0.54 3.80 24.19
CA ASP A 251 0.07 4.31 25.44
C ASP A 251 1.59 4.09 25.52
N GLU A 252 2.28 4.93 26.31
CA GLU A 252 3.74 5.10 26.44
C GLU A 252 4.57 3.81 26.21
N LEU A 253 5.30 3.78 25.09
CA LEU A 253 6.35 2.79 24.87
C LEU A 253 7.50 3.04 25.84
N TYR A 254 7.67 2.16 26.83
CA TYR A 254 8.95 1.99 27.51
C TYR A 254 9.95 1.47 26.47
N LEU A 255 10.82 2.37 26.00
CA LEU A 255 11.89 2.17 25.00
C LEU A 255 12.98 1.15 25.41
N ASP A 256 12.73 0.31 26.42
CA ASP A 256 13.69 -0.57 27.08
C ASP A 256 13.38 -2.09 26.91
N SER A 257 12.40 -2.48 26.08
CA SER A 257 12.05 -3.90 25.84
C SER A 257 12.33 -4.39 24.41
N ALA A 258 12.67 -5.67 24.29
CA ALA A 258 13.06 -6.29 23.02
C ALA A 258 11.90 -6.29 22.02
N LEU A 259 12.20 -6.02 20.74
CA LEU A 259 11.21 -5.89 19.65
C LEU A 259 10.30 -7.13 19.50
N MET A 260 10.81 -8.31 19.83
CA MET A 260 10.10 -9.60 19.81
C MET A 260 9.03 -9.71 20.92
N ASP A 261 9.25 -9.08 22.08
CA ASP A 261 8.31 -9.12 23.21
C ASP A 261 7.20 -8.07 23.09
N SER A 262 7.29 -7.18 22.09
CA SER A 262 6.33 -6.11 21.81
C SER A 262 5.25 -6.50 20.78
N GLY A 263 5.15 -7.78 20.42
CA GLY A 263 4.11 -8.29 19.51
C GLY A 263 4.42 -8.13 18.01
N MET A 264 5.68 -7.84 17.64
CA MET A 264 6.09 -7.75 16.24
C MET A 264 6.29 -9.16 15.66
N ASP A 265 5.33 -9.64 14.87
CA ASP A 265 5.41 -10.94 14.21
C ASP A 265 6.39 -10.93 13.02
N SER A 266 6.79 -12.11 12.53
CA SER A 266 7.78 -12.22 11.45
C SER A 266 7.31 -11.61 10.12
N LEU A 267 6.01 -11.37 9.94
CA LEU A 267 5.43 -10.79 8.71
C LEU A 267 5.46 -9.26 8.74
N THR A 268 5.19 -8.67 9.91
CA THR A 268 5.28 -7.22 10.17
C THR A 268 6.72 -6.74 10.15
N ALA A 269 7.68 -7.56 10.62
CA ALA A 269 9.11 -7.26 10.56
C ALA A 269 9.64 -7.08 9.13
N VAL A 270 9.17 -7.91 8.19
CA VAL A 270 9.55 -7.82 6.76
C VAL A 270 8.92 -6.59 6.10
N SER A 271 7.66 -6.29 6.43
CA SER A 271 6.95 -5.13 5.91
C SER A 271 7.57 -3.82 6.39
N PHE A 272 7.95 -3.75 7.67
CA PHE A 272 8.66 -2.62 8.26
C PHE A 272 10.04 -2.40 7.63
N ARG A 273 10.82 -3.47 7.39
CA ARG A 273 12.10 -3.39 6.67
C ARG A 273 11.93 -2.83 5.26
N ASN A 274 10.97 -3.36 4.51
CA ASN A 274 10.72 -2.93 3.13
C ASN A 274 10.28 -1.45 3.09
N GLY A 275 9.46 -1.03 4.06
CA GLY A 275 9.07 0.37 4.22
C GLY A 275 10.24 1.30 4.52
N LEU A 276 11.16 0.90 5.41
CA LEU A 276 12.36 1.68 5.72
C LEU A 276 13.32 1.78 4.52
N GLN A 277 13.53 0.69 3.78
CA GLN A 277 14.35 0.73 2.56
C GLN A 277 13.77 1.67 1.50
N GLN A 278 12.44 1.70 1.37
CA GLN A 278 11.75 2.54 0.39
C GLN A 278 11.78 4.02 0.75
N GLN A 279 11.56 4.36 2.03
CA GLN A 279 11.55 5.76 2.47
C GLN A 279 12.94 6.38 2.59
N LEU A 280 13.93 5.60 3.01
CA LEU A 280 15.29 6.11 3.24
C LEU A 280 16.22 5.86 2.03
N GLY A 281 15.76 5.12 1.01
CA GLY A 281 16.52 4.83 -0.21
C GLY A 281 17.76 3.94 0.01
N VAL A 282 17.84 3.26 1.17
CA VAL A 282 19.01 2.46 1.58
C VAL A 282 18.74 0.96 1.49
N LYS A 283 19.75 0.18 1.10
CA LYS A 283 19.68 -1.29 1.08
C LYS A 283 20.03 -1.87 2.44
N LEU A 284 19.02 -2.19 3.25
CA LEU A 284 19.19 -2.81 4.57
C LEU A 284 19.26 -4.35 4.49
N PRO A 285 20.24 -5.02 5.15
CA PRO A 285 20.36 -6.49 5.13
C PRO A 285 19.19 -7.21 5.83
N SER A 286 18.98 -8.49 5.51
CA SER A 286 17.87 -9.30 6.03
C SER A 286 18.02 -9.70 7.50
N SER A 287 19.23 -9.58 8.06
CA SER A 287 19.54 -9.87 9.46
C SER A 287 19.33 -8.68 10.40
N LEU A 288 18.92 -7.51 9.88
CA LEU A 288 18.82 -6.25 10.63
C LEU A 288 17.95 -6.36 11.91
N MET A 289 16.94 -7.23 11.90
CA MET A 289 16.05 -7.47 13.06
C MET A 289 16.65 -8.41 14.10
N PHE A 290 17.57 -9.29 13.69
CA PHE A 290 18.27 -10.24 14.56
C PHE A 290 19.53 -9.64 15.17
N ASP A 291 20.19 -8.76 14.42
CA ASP A 291 21.42 -8.09 14.84
C ASP A 291 21.14 -6.94 15.84
N TYR A 292 19.90 -6.44 15.91
CA TYR A 292 19.54 -5.22 16.64
C TYR A 292 18.18 -5.33 17.36
N PRO A 293 18.10 -6.10 18.48
CA PRO A 293 16.84 -6.41 19.16
C PRO A 293 16.19 -5.22 19.89
N THR A 294 16.83 -4.04 19.96
CA THR A 294 16.35 -2.87 20.70
C THR A 294 16.52 -1.56 19.93
N MET A 295 15.55 -0.64 20.04
CA MET A 295 15.44 0.59 19.23
C MET A 295 16.21 1.82 19.75
N LYS A 296 17.04 1.72 20.80
CA LYS A 296 17.69 2.89 21.39
C LYS A 296 19.09 3.12 20.82
N ALA A 297 19.35 4.34 20.33
CA ALA A 297 20.68 4.93 20.27
C ALA A 297 21.04 5.45 21.68
N ARG A 298 21.87 4.72 22.42
CA ARG A 298 22.47 5.25 23.64
C ARG A 298 23.63 6.17 23.23
N LYS A 299 23.55 7.46 23.58
CA LYS A 299 24.70 8.35 23.52
C LYS A 299 25.75 7.86 24.53
N GLY A 300 26.85 7.31 24.05
CA GLY A 300 28.07 7.13 24.83
C GLY A 300 28.92 5.94 24.41
N GLY A 301 30.16 6.23 24.00
CA GLY A 301 31.27 5.27 23.98
C GLY A 301 31.48 4.56 22.65
N ALA A 302 32.68 4.71 22.09
CA ALA A 302 33.10 4.25 20.77
C ALA A 302 33.16 2.72 20.57
N GLU A 303 32.63 1.91 21.51
CA GLU A 303 32.80 0.45 21.54
C GLU A 303 31.50 -0.33 21.28
N GLU A 304 30.34 0.32 21.24
CA GLU A 304 29.02 -0.33 21.01
C GLU A 304 28.39 0.03 19.64
N ARG A 305 29.19 0.39 18.63
CA ARG A 305 28.69 0.65 17.26
C ARG A 305 28.13 -0.59 16.56
N GLY A 306 28.26 -1.76 17.17
CA GLY A 306 27.79 -3.04 16.64
C GLY A 306 26.31 -3.36 16.87
N THR A 307 25.63 -2.71 17.83
CA THR A 307 24.30 -3.14 18.34
C THR A 307 23.21 -2.05 18.31
N CYS A 308 23.38 -0.97 17.53
CA CYS A 308 22.33 0.01 17.27
C CYS A 308 21.96 0.16 15.78
N LEU A 309 20.69 -0.11 15.44
CA LEU A 309 20.10 0.07 14.09
C LEU A 309 20.29 1.51 13.57
N MET A 310 20.19 2.48 14.48
CA MET A 310 20.21 3.92 14.21
C MET A 310 21.60 4.42 13.81
N GLY A 311 22.64 3.86 14.42
CA GLY A 311 24.03 4.26 14.17
C GLY A 311 24.55 3.85 12.79
N ARG A 312 23.93 2.87 12.15
CA ARG A 312 24.35 2.35 10.83
C ARG A 312 23.56 2.93 9.67
N VAL A 313 22.43 3.58 9.94
CA VAL A 313 21.64 4.30 8.93
C VAL A 313 22.05 5.78 8.86
N ALA A 314 22.59 6.33 9.95
CA ALA A 314 23.05 7.71 10.02
C ALA A 314 24.54 7.92 9.69
N CYS A 315 25.31 6.85 9.48
CA CYS A 315 26.69 6.91 8.98
C CYS A 315 26.73 6.39 7.56
#